data_AF-A0A2M7I3Q7-F1
#
_entry.id   AF-A0A2M7I3Q7-F1
#
_cell.length_a   1.000
_cell.length_b   1.000
_cell.length_c   1.000
_cell.angle_alpha   90.00
_cell.angle_beta   90.00
_cell.angle_gamma   90.00
#
_symmetry.space_group_name_H-M   'P 1'
#
loop_
_entity.id
_entity.type
_entity.pdbx_description
1 polymer ?
#
loop_
_entity_poly.entity_id
_entity_poly.type
_entity_poly.pdbx_seq_one_letter_code
_entity_poly.pdbx_strand_id
1 'polypeptide(L)'
;MKKIRSKYFILIFLLIIVANLSAQENIEETLKKANEFYQSKNYEQAETFYLSLVNQGYEGTELFYNLGNTFYRENKLGLAILYYNKALVLSPNDEDILYNLAIAKSRMVDKIDTLPEFFLFKWWESTLSFLNLSGWTYLSYALFLLLLVSVAFYFMVRQTKIQRISFFAGLTLFLFLIISGVFTGVKLNRELNEKNGIILTNVVVVKLSPDEKSNDAFVIHEGLKVKLEDKVDNWVKIRLHDGKVGWIVESNVGKI
;
A
#
# COMPACT_ATOMS: atom_id res chain seq x y z
N MET A 1 -35.63 -29.18 -19.53
CA MET A 1 -34.49 -28.36 -20.02
C MET A 1 -33.74 -27.56 -18.93
N LYS A 2 -34.32 -27.21 -17.76
CA LYS A 2 -33.60 -26.46 -16.69
C LYS A 2 -32.44 -27.20 -16.01
N LYS A 3 -32.51 -28.52 -15.83
CA LYS A 3 -31.46 -29.32 -15.14
C LYS A 3 -30.14 -29.44 -15.92
N ILE A 4 -30.16 -29.30 -17.24
CA ILE A 4 -28.97 -29.46 -18.09
C ILE A 4 -28.06 -28.22 -17.98
N ARG A 5 -28.64 -27.01 -17.92
CA ARG A 5 -27.87 -25.76 -17.76
C ARG A 5 -27.13 -25.67 -16.41
N SER A 6 -27.73 -26.19 -15.33
CA SER A 6 -27.11 -26.19 -13.99
C SER A 6 -25.84 -27.06 -13.89
N LYS A 7 -25.75 -28.17 -14.64
CA LYS A 7 -24.55 -29.03 -14.63
C LYS A 7 -23.33 -28.36 -15.27
N TYR A 8 -23.52 -27.55 -16.32
CA TYR A 8 -22.42 -26.80 -16.93
C TYR A 8 -21.91 -25.66 -16.04
N PHE A 9 -22.80 -24.99 -15.29
CA PHE A 9 -22.38 -24.01 -14.29
C PHE A 9 -21.54 -24.63 -13.17
N ILE A 10 -21.93 -25.81 -12.68
CA ILE A 10 -21.17 -26.56 -11.67
C ILE A 10 -19.81 -26.99 -12.25
N LEU A 11 -19.77 -27.47 -13.49
CA LEU A 11 -18.53 -27.88 -14.15
C LEU A 11 -17.57 -26.70 -14.38
N ILE A 12 -18.08 -25.55 -14.81
CA ILE A 12 -17.30 -24.31 -14.97
C ILE A 12 -16.76 -23.84 -13.61
N PHE A 13 -17.60 -23.88 -12.57
CA PHE A 13 -17.17 -23.53 -11.21
C PHE A 13 -16.08 -24.47 -10.68
N LEU A 14 -16.20 -25.78 -10.91
CA LEU A 14 -15.17 -26.77 -10.57
C LEU A 14 -13.87 -26.56 -11.37
N LEU A 15 -13.96 -26.25 -12.67
CA LEU A 15 -12.79 -25.94 -13.50
C LEU A 15 -12.06 -24.68 -13.01
N ILE A 16 -12.81 -23.65 -12.59
CA ILE A 16 -12.25 -22.44 -12.00
C ILE A 16 -11.53 -22.79 -10.68
N ILE A 17 -12.13 -23.60 -9.82
CA ILE A 17 -11.49 -24.01 -8.55
C ILE A 17 -10.19 -24.77 -8.81
N VAL A 18 -10.19 -25.75 -9.72
CA VAL A 18 -9.00 -26.54 -10.04
C VAL A 18 -7.89 -25.66 -10.63
N ALA A 19 -8.23 -24.74 -11.53
CA ALA A 19 -7.25 -23.81 -12.11
C ALA A 19 -6.62 -22.90 -11.05
N ASN A 20 -7.40 -22.43 -10.06
CA ASN A 20 -6.87 -21.62 -8.95
C ASN A 20 -5.97 -22.43 -8.02
N LEU A 21 -6.31 -23.70 -7.73
CA LEU A 21 -5.46 -24.57 -6.91
C LEU A 21 -4.09 -24.83 -7.55
N SER A 22 -4.05 -25.18 -8.84
CA SER A 22 -2.78 -25.43 -9.54
C SER A 22 -1.91 -24.17 -9.67
N ALA A 23 -2.54 -22.99 -9.81
CA ALA A 23 -1.81 -21.72 -9.82
C ALA A 23 -1.18 -21.43 -8.45
N GLN A 24 -1.91 -21.71 -7.36
CA GLN A 24 -1.42 -21.51 -5.99
C GLN A 24 -0.28 -22.45 -5.62
N GLU A 25 -0.35 -23.72 -6.04
CA GLU A 25 0.72 -24.71 -5.83
C GLU A 25 2.03 -24.28 -6.51
N ASN A 26 1.96 -23.76 -7.73
CA ASN A 26 3.13 -23.26 -8.46
C ASN A 26 3.77 -22.04 -7.78
N ILE A 27 2.97 -21.13 -7.22
CA ILE A 27 3.46 -19.96 -6.47
C ILE A 27 4.21 -20.40 -5.21
N GLU A 28 3.62 -21.32 -4.43
CA GLU A 28 4.23 -21.82 -3.19
C GLU A 28 5.53 -22.60 -3.46
N GLU A 29 5.56 -23.42 -4.51
CA GLU A 29 6.77 -24.13 -4.93
C GLU A 29 7.89 -23.16 -5.34
N THR A 30 7.54 -22.11 -6.10
CA THR A 30 8.49 -21.09 -6.55
C THR A 30 9.02 -20.27 -5.38
N LEU A 31 8.16 -19.88 -4.43
CA LEU A 31 8.56 -19.21 -3.19
C LEU A 31 9.49 -20.09 -2.36
N LYS A 32 9.17 -21.37 -2.22
CA LYS A 32 10.03 -22.32 -1.49
C LYS A 32 11.41 -22.43 -2.12
N LYS A 33 11.51 -22.59 -3.44
CA LYS A 33 12.80 -22.62 -4.15
C LYS A 33 13.59 -21.32 -3.95
N ALA A 34 12.93 -20.17 -4.06
CA ALA A 34 13.56 -18.88 -3.82
C ALA A 34 14.08 -18.76 -2.38
N ASN A 35 13.30 -19.19 -1.40
CA ASN A 35 13.67 -19.23 0.02
C ASN A 35 14.88 -20.17 0.25
N GLU A 36 14.95 -21.31 -0.42
CA GLU A 36 16.10 -22.24 -0.35
C GLU A 36 17.39 -21.62 -0.92
N PHE A 37 17.31 -20.92 -2.06
CA PHE A 37 18.44 -20.17 -2.61
C PHE A 37 18.87 -19.04 -1.69
N TYR A 38 17.92 -18.30 -1.11
CA TYR A 38 18.19 -17.25 -0.14
C TYR A 38 18.91 -17.79 1.10
N GLN A 39 18.43 -18.90 1.68
CA GLN A 39 19.06 -19.57 2.83
C GLN A 39 20.47 -20.07 2.49
N SER A 40 20.68 -20.51 1.25
CA SER A 40 21.98 -20.90 0.71
C SER A 40 22.89 -19.71 0.38
N LYS A 41 22.48 -18.47 0.69
CA LYS A 41 23.16 -17.20 0.37
C LYS A 41 23.37 -16.94 -1.12
N ASN A 42 22.65 -17.67 -1.97
CA ASN A 42 22.66 -17.46 -3.41
C ASN A 42 21.57 -16.45 -3.78
N TYR A 43 21.85 -15.18 -3.48
CA TYR A 43 20.87 -14.11 -3.60
C TYR A 43 20.45 -13.83 -5.04
N GLU A 44 21.36 -13.93 -6.01
CA GLU A 44 21.05 -13.69 -7.43
C GLU A 44 20.01 -14.69 -7.98
N GLN A 45 20.12 -15.96 -7.57
CA GLN A 45 19.11 -16.97 -7.92
C GLN A 45 17.80 -16.72 -7.17
N ALA A 46 17.86 -16.37 -5.89
CA ALA A 46 16.67 -16.02 -5.11
C ALA A 46 15.91 -14.83 -5.75
N GLU A 47 16.64 -13.76 -6.12
CA GLU A 47 16.12 -12.60 -6.86
C GLU A 47 15.39 -13.05 -8.13
N THR A 48 16.03 -13.90 -8.93
CA THR A 48 15.45 -14.38 -10.20
C THR A 48 14.11 -15.07 -9.98
N PHE A 49 14.02 -16.01 -9.02
CA PHE A 49 12.78 -16.72 -8.72
C PHE A 49 11.71 -15.80 -8.12
N TYR A 50 12.06 -14.94 -7.19
CA TYR A 50 11.11 -13.99 -6.63
C TYR A 50 10.59 -12.99 -7.68
N LEU A 51 11.46 -12.41 -8.51
CA LEU A 51 11.04 -11.50 -9.59
C LEU A 51 10.20 -12.21 -10.64
N SER A 52 10.40 -13.51 -10.86
CA SER A 52 9.52 -14.29 -11.75
C SER A 52 8.07 -14.30 -11.28
N LEU A 53 7.83 -14.31 -9.96
CA LEU A 53 6.48 -14.22 -9.38
C LEU A 53 5.91 -12.81 -9.53
N VAL A 54 6.72 -11.77 -9.31
CA VAL A 54 6.31 -10.38 -9.54
C VAL A 54 5.90 -10.17 -11.01
N ASN A 55 6.67 -10.73 -11.96
CA ASN A 55 6.39 -10.65 -13.39
C ASN A 55 5.12 -11.40 -13.81
N GLN A 56 4.69 -12.41 -13.02
CA GLN A 56 3.40 -13.09 -13.18
C GLN A 56 2.23 -12.30 -12.56
N GLY A 57 2.50 -11.14 -11.96
CA GLY A 57 1.52 -10.30 -11.29
C GLY A 57 1.15 -10.77 -9.88
N TYR A 58 1.94 -11.69 -9.30
CA TYR A 58 1.73 -12.09 -7.92
C TYR A 58 2.25 -11.01 -6.96
N GLU A 59 1.39 -10.57 -6.06
CA GLU A 59 1.69 -9.63 -5.00
C GLU A 59 1.42 -10.29 -3.65
N GLY A 60 2.39 -10.24 -2.76
CA GLY A 60 2.27 -10.88 -1.45
C GLY A 60 3.27 -10.32 -0.46
N THR A 61 2.85 -10.21 0.81
CA THR A 61 3.69 -9.67 1.88
C THR A 61 5.01 -10.43 2.00
N GLU A 62 4.96 -11.78 2.02
CA GLU A 62 6.15 -12.62 2.10
C GLU A 62 7.10 -12.39 0.92
N LEU A 63 6.57 -12.39 -0.31
CA LEU A 63 7.36 -12.16 -1.52
C LEU A 63 8.08 -10.81 -1.47
N PHE A 64 7.34 -9.74 -1.19
CA PHE A 64 7.92 -8.39 -1.15
C PHE A 64 8.91 -8.22 0.00
N TYR A 65 8.63 -8.79 1.17
CA TYR A 65 9.58 -8.79 2.29
C TYR A 65 10.87 -9.54 1.95
N ASN A 66 10.76 -10.72 1.33
CA ASN A 66 11.92 -11.52 0.94
C ASN A 66 12.72 -10.90 -0.21
N LEU A 67 12.08 -10.23 -1.17
CA LEU A 67 12.76 -9.40 -2.16
C LEU A 67 13.50 -8.25 -1.50
N GLY A 68 12.87 -7.55 -0.54
CA GLY A 68 13.52 -6.51 0.26
C GLY A 68 14.78 -7.02 0.96
N ASN A 69 14.69 -8.18 1.60
CA ASN A 69 15.83 -8.86 2.24
C ASN A 69 16.91 -9.24 1.23
N THR A 70 16.53 -9.80 0.08
CA THR A 70 17.45 -10.22 -0.99
C THR A 70 18.24 -9.04 -1.54
N PHE A 71 17.55 -7.98 -1.94
CA PHE A 71 18.19 -6.74 -2.43
C PHE A 71 19.05 -6.08 -1.37
N TYR A 72 18.66 -6.14 -0.10
CA TYR A 72 19.47 -5.63 1.01
C TYR A 72 20.79 -6.39 1.14
N ARG A 73 20.77 -7.72 0.99
CA ARG A 73 21.96 -8.59 1.02
C ARG A 73 22.86 -8.38 -0.19
N GLU A 74 22.29 -8.03 -1.33
CA GLU A 74 23.00 -7.67 -2.57
C GLU A 74 23.49 -6.23 -2.60
N ASN A 75 23.27 -5.46 -1.54
CA ASN A 75 23.66 -4.05 -1.46
C ASN A 75 22.95 -3.13 -2.48
N LYS A 76 21.78 -3.54 -2.97
CA LYS A 76 20.89 -2.75 -3.84
C LYS A 76 19.86 -2.02 -2.96
N LEU A 77 20.28 -0.94 -2.30
CA LEU A 77 19.53 -0.34 -1.19
C LEU A 77 18.18 0.26 -1.64
N GLY A 78 18.14 0.92 -2.80
CA GLY A 78 16.92 1.49 -3.35
C GLY A 78 15.84 0.44 -3.61
N LEU A 79 16.22 -0.71 -4.18
CA LEU A 79 15.31 -1.83 -4.40
C LEU A 79 14.87 -2.49 -3.09
N ALA A 80 15.78 -2.65 -2.13
CA ALA A 80 15.43 -3.17 -0.81
C ALA A 80 14.32 -2.34 -0.15
N ILE A 81 14.52 -1.01 -0.11
CA ILE A 81 13.56 -0.08 0.46
C ILE A 81 12.24 -0.07 -0.33
N LEU A 82 12.28 -0.14 -1.66
CA LEU A 82 11.08 -0.27 -2.50
C LEU A 82 10.23 -1.47 -2.08
N TYR A 83 10.83 -2.65 -2.04
CA TYR A 83 10.10 -3.88 -1.77
C TYR A 83 9.64 -4.01 -0.31
N TYR A 84 10.40 -3.50 0.66
CA TYR A 84 9.88 -3.35 2.03
C TYR A 84 8.69 -2.40 2.10
N ASN A 85 8.68 -1.28 1.37
CA ASN A 85 7.51 -0.40 1.33
C ASN A 85 6.31 -1.10 0.68
N LYS A 86 6.51 -1.87 -0.40
CA LYS A 86 5.43 -2.69 -1.00
C LYS A 86 4.88 -3.72 -0.01
N ALA A 87 5.74 -4.40 0.74
CA ALA A 87 5.32 -5.32 1.79
C ALA A 87 4.53 -4.61 2.89
N LEU A 88 4.93 -3.41 3.28
CA LEU A 88 4.26 -2.58 4.29
C LEU A 88 2.88 -2.08 3.81
N VAL A 89 2.67 -1.88 2.50
CA VAL A 89 1.34 -1.57 1.96
C VAL A 89 0.37 -2.72 2.25
N LEU A 90 0.83 -3.97 2.11
CA LEU A 90 0.03 -5.17 2.35
C LEU A 90 -0.12 -5.49 3.85
N SER A 91 0.94 -5.27 4.63
CA SER A 91 0.99 -5.50 6.08
C SER A 91 1.55 -4.29 6.85
N PRO A 92 0.74 -3.23 7.08
CA PRO A 92 1.24 -1.94 7.61
C PRO A 92 1.84 -1.94 9.02
N ASN A 93 1.53 -2.95 9.83
CA ASN A 93 1.94 -3.05 11.22
C ASN A 93 2.85 -4.25 11.49
N ASP A 94 3.43 -4.83 10.44
CA ASP A 94 4.36 -5.95 10.58
C ASP A 94 5.69 -5.47 11.16
N GLU A 95 6.03 -5.97 12.36
CA GLU A 95 7.21 -5.53 13.10
C GLU A 95 8.52 -5.87 12.38
N ASP A 96 8.58 -7.02 11.70
CA ASP A 96 9.78 -7.46 10.98
C ASP A 96 10.04 -6.59 9.75
N ILE A 97 8.98 -6.26 8.98
CA ILE A 97 9.07 -5.34 7.84
C ILE A 97 9.52 -3.96 8.32
N LEU A 98 8.91 -3.43 9.38
CA LEU A 98 9.24 -2.11 9.92
C LEU A 98 10.69 -2.05 10.41
N TYR A 99 11.15 -3.09 11.11
CA TYR A 99 12.51 -3.20 11.61
C TYR A 99 13.54 -3.25 10.48
N ASN A 100 13.35 -4.13 9.49
CA ASN A 100 14.30 -4.24 8.37
C ASN A 100 14.28 -3.02 7.46
N LEU A 101 13.12 -2.39 7.26
CA LEU A 101 13.02 -1.11 6.57
C LEU A 101 13.79 -0.01 7.31
N ALA A 102 13.71 0.03 8.65
CA ALA A 102 14.46 1.00 9.45
C ALA A 102 15.98 0.78 9.33
N ILE A 103 16.43 -0.48 9.34
CA ILE A 103 17.83 -0.82 9.10
C ILE A 103 18.27 -0.35 7.70
N ALA A 104 17.48 -0.65 6.66
CA ALA A 104 17.79 -0.21 5.30
C ALA A 104 17.87 1.32 5.22
N LYS A 105 16.87 2.03 5.77
CA LYS A 105 16.87 3.51 5.82
C LYS A 105 18.07 4.09 6.57
N SER A 106 18.59 3.42 7.59
CA SER A 106 19.77 3.89 8.34
C SER A 106 21.05 3.96 7.49
N ARG A 107 21.09 3.21 6.37
CA ARG A 107 22.20 3.17 5.42
C ARG A 107 22.07 4.18 4.28
N MET A 108 20.95 4.90 4.19
CA MET A 108 20.75 5.92 3.17
C MET A 108 21.76 7.06 3.33
N VAL A 109 22.24 7.57 2.20
CA VAL A 109 23.11 8.76 2.14
C VAL A 109 22.32 10.01 2.50
N ASP A 110 21.13 10.15 1.91
CA ASP A 110 20.27 11.31 2.15
C ASP A 110 19.53 11.18 3.48
N LYS A 111 19.90 12.01 4.45
CA LYS A 111 19.14 12.22 5.67
C LYS A 111 18.29 13.48 5.47
N ILE A 112 17.10 13.31 4.93
CA ILE A 112 16.14 14.42 4.90
C ILE A 112 15.53 14.51 6.30
N ASP A 113 15.91 15.56 7.02
CA ASP A 113 15.28 15.92 8.28
C ASP A 113 13.81 16.23 8.01
N THR A 114 12.93 15.29 8.31
CA THR A 114 11.50 15.56 8.31
C THR A 114 11.23 16.48 9.49
N LEU A 115 10.66 17.66 9.23
CA LEU A 115 10.25 18.57 10.29
C LEU A 115 9.43 17.78 11.33
N PRO A 116 9.69 17.94 12.64
CA PRO A 116 8.97 17.21 13.66
C PRO A 116 7.47 17.47 13.49
N GLU A 117 6.75 16.41 13.15
CA GLU A 117 5.31 16.52 12.92
C GLU A 117 4.62 17.01 14.20
N PHE A 118 3.79 18.04 14.07
CA PHE A 118 2.94 18.52 15.16
C PHE A 118 2.12 17.35 15.72
N PHE A 119 1.98 17.25 17.04
CA PHE A 119 1.41 16.06 17.69
C PHE A 119 -0.01 15.70 17.20
N LEU A 120 -0.81 16.70 16.78
CA LEU A 120 -2.12 16.46 16.17
C LEU A 120 -2.03 15.74 14.82
N PHE A 121 -0.98 15.98 14.02
CA PHE A 121 -0.76 15.21 12.79
C PHE A 121 -0.44 13.75 13.12
N LYS A 122 0.40 13.48 14.13
CA LYS A 122 0.68 12.10 14.54
C LYS A 122 -0.57 11.37 15.02
N TRP A 123 -1.41 12.04 15.82
CA TRP A 123 -2.69 11.49 16.27
C TRP A 123 -3.61 11.23 15.08
N TRP A 124 -3.71 12.19 14.17
CA TRP A 124 -4.49 12.07 12.95
C TRP A 124 -4.04 10.89 12.09
N GLU A 125 -2.75 10.77 11.80
CA GLU A 125 -2.18 9.66 11.02
C GLU A 125 -2.39 8.30 11.72
N SER A 126 -2.19 8.24 13.03
CA SER A 126 -2.43 7.03 13.82
C SER A 126 -3.90 6.61 13.80
N THR A 127 -4.84 7.56 13.89
CA THR A 127 -6.27 7.25 13.77
C THR A 127 -6.62 6.78 12.36
N LEU A 128 -6.10 7.43 11.32
CA LEU A 128 -6.30 7.00 9.93
C LEU A 128 -5.71 5.61 9.69
N SER A 129 -4.52 5.29 10.21
CA SER A 129 -3.84 4.02 10.00
C SER A 129 -4.49 2.84 10.72
N PHE A 130 -5.39 3.10 11.68
CA PHE A 130 -6.03 2.06 12.49
C PHE A 130 -6.79 0.99 11.68
N LEU A 131 -7.51 1.40 10.62
CA LEU A 131 -8.17 0.50 9.67
C LEU A 131 -7.68 0.76 8.25
N ASN A 132 -7.61 -0.26 7.40
CA ASN A 132 -7.38 -0.08 5.96
C ASN A 132 -8.61 0.56 5.26
N LEU A 133 -8.51 0.89 3.97
CA LEU A 133 -9.61 1.50 3.21
C LEU A 133 -10.90 0.67 3.29
N SER A 134 -10.79 -0.64 3.10
CA SER A 134 -11.91 -1.57 3.21
C SER A 134 -12.53 -1.60 4.60
N GLY A 135 -11.72 -1.58 5.66
CA GLY A 135 -12.18 -1.56 7.05
C GLY A 135 -12.98 -0.31 7.39
N TRP A 136 -12.51 0.87 6.98
CA TRP A 136 -13.26 2.12 7.14
C TRP A 136 -14.58 2.12 6.33
N THR A 137 -14.56 1.52 5.14
CA THR A 137 -15.75 1.35 4.29
C THR A 137 -16.79 0.44 4.96
N TYR A 138 -16.38 -0.72 5.48
CA TYR A 138 -17.26 -1.64 6.20
C TYR A 138 -17.81 -1.03 7.49
N LEU A 139 -16.98 -0.30 8.23
CA LEU A 139 -17.42 0.44 9.41
C LEU A 139 -18.49 1.48 9.06
N SER A 140 -18.30 2.23 7.97
CA SER A 140 -19.29 3.18 7.47
C SER A 140 -20.62 2.50 7.15
N TYR A 141 -20.60 1.35 6.45
CA TYR A 141 -21.82 0.58 6.16
C TYR A 141 -22.49 0.04 7.42
N ALA A 142 -21.71 -0.48 8.38
CA ALA A 142 -22.23 -0.98 9.64
C ALA A 142 -22.91 0.13 10.46
N LEU A 143 -22.26 1.31 10.57
CA LEU A 143 -22.82 2.48 11.25
C LEU A 143 -24.09 2.99 10.56
N PHE A 144 -24.14 2.97 9.23
CA PHE A 144 -25.32 3.32 8.47
C PHE A 144 -26.50 2.37 8.74
N LEU A 145 -26.26 1.06 8.76
CA LEU A 145 -27.30 0.08 9.10
C LEU A 145 -27.79 0.24 10.54
N LEU A 146 -26.89 0.46 11.50
CA LEU A 146 -27.25 0.73 12.90
C LEU A 146 -28.08 2.01 13.06
N LEU A 147 -27.78 3.04 12.26
CA LEU A 147 -28.57 4.27 12.22
C LEU A 147 -30.00 3.99 11.72
N LEU A 148 -30.16 3.22 10.64
CA LEU A 148 -31.49 2.83 10.14
C LEU A 148 -32.29 2.03 11.17
N VAL A 149 -31.62 1.11 11.89
CA VAL A 149 -32.24 0.35 12.98
C VAL A 149 -32.69 1.28 14.11
N SER A 150 -31.86 2.24 14.52
CA SER A 150 -32.20 3.23 15.54
C SER A 150 -33.41 4.08 15.15
N VAL A 151 -33.46 4.53 13.89
CA VAL A 151 -34.61 5.27 13.32
C VAL A 151 -35.87 4.40 13.27
N ALA A 152 -35.76 3.14 12.86
CA ALA A 152 -36.90 2.20 12.87
C ALA A 152 -37.45 1.99 14.28
N PHE A 153 -36.57 1.79 15.28
CA PHE A 153 -36.96 1.67 16.69
C PHE A 153 -37.70 2.92 17.21
N TYR A 154 -37.29 4.11 16.78
CA TYR A 154 -37.98 5.35 17.13
C TYR A 154 -39.45 5.34 16.68
N PHE A 155 -39.74 4.82 15.47
CA PHE A 155 -41.11 4.75 14.94
C PHE A 155 -41.93 3.58 15.47
N MET A 156 -41.31 2.42 15.72
CA MET A 156 -42.03 1.21 16.14
C MET A 156 -42.46 1.24 17.61
N VAL A 157 -41.67 1.88 18.48
CA VAL A 157 -41.91 1.84 19.93
C VAL A 157 -42.81 2.99 20.37
N ARG A 158 -43.97 2.66 20.95
CA ARG A 158 -44.94 3.65 21.47
C ARG A 158 -44.54 4.28 22.82
N GLN A 159 -43.50 3.76 23.48
CA GLN A 159 -43.04 4.27 24.77
C GLN A 159 -42.10 5.47 24.58
N THR A 160 -42.52 6.64 25.06
CA THR A 160 -41.82 7.93 24.88
C THR A 160 -40.39 7.97 25.42
N LYS A 161 -40.08 7.22 26.49
CA LYS A 161 -38.71 7.10 27.03
C LYS A 161 -37.76 6.42 26.03
N ILE A 162 -38.20 5.33 25.41
CA ILE A 162 -37.38 4.59 24.43
C ILE A 162 -37.17 5.43 23.17
N GLN A 163 -38.21 6.16 22.72
CA GLN A 163 -38.07 7.08 21.58
C GLN A 163 -36.98 8.15 21.81
N ARG A 164 -36.92 8.75 23.01
CA ARG A 164 -35.86 9.73 23.34
C ARG A 164 -34.47 9.09 23.31
N ILE A 165 -34.31 7.90 23.88
CA ILE A 165 -33.04 7.17 23.87
C ILE A 165 -32.63 6.85 22.42
N SER A 166 -33.54 6.30 21.62
CA SER A 166 -33.29 6.01 20.20
C SER A 166 -32.91 7.26 19.42
N PHE A 167 -33.55 8.40 19.67
CA PHE A 167 -33.22 9.66 19.01
C PHE A 167 -31.78 10.12 19.31
N PHE A 168 -31.37 10.16 20.58
CA PHE A 168 -30.01 10.55 20.96
C PHE A 168 -28.96 9.53 20.53
N ALA A 169 -29.29 8.23 20.55
CA ALA A 169 -28.43 7.19 20.00
C ALA A 169 -28.24 7.36 18.49
N GLY A 170 -29.32 7.63 17.75
CA GLY A 170 -29.27 7.93 16.31
C GLY A 170 -28.44 9.17 16.00
N LEU A 171 -28.57 10.24 16.77
CA LEU A 171 -27.74 11.45 16.59
C LEU A 171 -26.25 11.15 16.82
N THR A 172 -25.94 10.38 17.86
CA THR A 172 -24.56 9.94 18.14
C THR A 172 -24.01 9.07 17.01
N LEU A 173 -24.78 8.08 16.54
CA LEU A 173 -24.41 7.22 15.42
C LEU A 173 -24.21 8.01 14.12
N PHE A 174 -25.05 9.02 13.87
CA PHE A 174 -24.92 9.89 12.72
C PHE A 174 -23.63 10.72 12.76
N LEU A 175 -23.23 11.24 13.92
CA LEU A 175 -21.94 11.91 14.09
C LEU A 175 -20.77 10.96 13.79
N PHE A 176 -20.79 9.73 14.34
CA PHE A 176 -19.76 8.73 14.04
C PHE A 176 -19.74 8.33 12.56
N LEU A 177 -20.90 8.25 11.91
CA LEU A 177 -21.01 7.97 10.48
C LEU A 177 -20.33 9.08 9.64
N ILE A 178 -20.55 10.36 9.97
CA ILE A 178 -19.89 11.48 9.29
C ILE A 178 -18.36 11.35 9.44
N ILE A 179 -17.88 11.11 10.67
CA ILE A 179 -16.44 10.96 10.94
C ILE A 179 -15.85 9.80 10.13
N SER A 180 -16.50 8.63 10.15
CA SER A 180 -16.08 7.45 9.40
C SER A 180 -16.08 7.69 7.87
N GLY A 181 -17.09 8.42 7.38
CA GLY A 181 -17.17 8.84 5.97
C GLY A 181 -16.05 9.79 5.57
N VAL A 182 -15.71 10.77 6.41
CA VAL A 182 -14.55 11.66 6.20
C VAL A 182 -13.26 10.86 6.12
N PHE A 183 -13.03 9.94 7.05
CA PHE A 183 -11.83 9.09 7.02
C PHE A 183 -11.75 8.21 5.76
N THR A 184 -12.87 7.62 5.35
CA THR A 184 -12.95 6.85 4.11
C THR A 184 -12.61 7.72 2.90
N GLY A 185 -13.19 8.93 2.83
CA GLY A 185 -12.93 9.88 1.74
C GLY A 185 -11.47 10.34 1.70
N VAL A 186 -10.86 10.63 2.85
CA VAL A 186 -9.43 10.99 2.95
C VAL A 186 -8.55 9.83 2.49
N LYS A 187 -8.83 8.59 2.93
CA LYS A 187 -8.07 7.41 2.49
C LYS A 187 -8.18 7.16 1.01
N LEU A 188 -9.39 7.19 0.47
CA LEU A 188 -9.63 7.01 -0.96
C LEU A 188 -8.90 8.09 -1.78
N ASN A 189 -8.95 9.34 -1.32
CA ASN A 189 -8.22 10.42 -1.96
C ASN A 189 -6.70 10.22 -1.92
N ARG A 190 -6.15 9.71 -0.81
CA ARG A 190 -4.71 9.40 -0.72
C ARG A 190 -4.32 8.27 -1.66
N GLU A 191 -5.11 7.19 -1.71
CA GLU A 191 -4.82 6.04 -2.55
C GLU A 191 -4.90 6.37 -4.05
N LEU A 192 -5.84 7.24 -4.44
CA LEU A 192 -6.00 7.64 -5.84
C LEU A 192 -4.98 8.71 -6.29
N ASN A 193 -4.62 9.65 -5.41
CA ASN A 193 -3.87 10.84 -5.79
C ASN A 193 -2.42 10.87 -5.27
N GLU A 194 -2.06 10.11 -4.23
CA GLU A 194 -0.70 10.09 -3.70
C GLU A 194 0.11 8.94 -4.26
N LYS A 195 0.68 9.16 -5.44
CA LYS A 195 1.64 8.25 -6.05
C LYS A 195 3.01 8.50 -5.44
N ASN A 196 3.55 7.50 -4.76
CA ASN A 196 4.88 7.57 -4.15
C ASN A 196 5.85 6.67 -4.92
N GLY A 197 7.13 7.03 -4.90
CA GLY A 197 8.20 6.21 -5.45
C GLY A 197 9.45 6.23 -4.58
N ILE A 198 10.33 5.25 -4.83
CA ILE A 198 11.66 5.13 -4.22
C ILE A 198 12.71 5.28 -5.32
N ILE A 199 13.73 6.09 -5.08
CA ILE A 199 14.87 6.21 -5.98
C ILE A 199 15.69 4.91 -5.97
N LEU A 200 15.95 4.36 -7.15
CA LEU A 200 16.58 3.04 -7.31
C LEU A 200 18.08 3.13 -7.63
N THR A 201 18.51 4.22 -8.24
CA THR A 201 19.89 4.40 -8.69
C THR A 201 20.71 5.16 -7.66
N ASN A 202 21.99 4.76 -7.51
CA ASN A 202 22.86 5.24 -6.42
C ASN A 202 22.94 6.76 -6.33
N VAL A 203 23.03 7.44 -7.46
CA VAL A 203 23.11 8.90 -7.57
C VAL A 203 22.25 9.36 -8.73
N VAL A 204 21.33 10.28 -8.47
CA VAL A 204 20.45 10.88 -9.47
C VAL A 204 20.58 12.39 -9.39
N VAL A 205 20.92 13.00 -10.53
CA VAL A 205 20.90 14.44 -10.70
C VAL A 205 19.48 14.85 -11.08
N VAL A 206 18.84 15.61 -10.20
CA VAL A 206 17.49 16.13 -10.41
C VAL A 206 17.58 17.41 -11.25
N LYS A 207 16.78 17.49 -12.30
CA LYS A 207 16.74 18.62 -13.25
C LYS A 207 15.63 19.61 -12.90
N LEU A 208 15.81 20.88 -13.26
CA LEU A 208 14.75 21.90 -13.12
C LEU A 208 13.60 21.72 -14.11
N SER A 209 13.88 21.17 -15.29
CA SER A 209 12.92 20.93 -16.37
C SER A 209 13.11 19.51 -16.97
N PRO A 210 12.10 18.94 -17.65
CA PRO A 210 12.18 17.61 -18.27
C PRO A 210 13.02 17.62 -19.56
N ASP A 211 14.27 18.06 -19.45
CA ASP A 211 15.25 18.14 -20.53
C ASP A 211 16.64 17.78 -19.98
N GLU A 212 17.39 16.96 -20.70
CA GLU A 212 18.76 16.58 -20.34
C GLU A 212 19.69 17.80 -20.25
N LYS A 213 19.45 18.82 -21.09
CA LYS A 213 20.22 20.06 -21.13
C LYS A 213 19.80 21.08 -20.08
N SER A 214 18.74 20.80 -19.32
CA SER A 214 18.32 21.65 -18.21
C SER A 214 19.42 21.73 -17.16
N ASN A 215 19.49 22.88 -16.49
CA ASN A 215 20.29 23.06 -15.29
C ASN A 215 19.89 22.05 -14.21
N ASP A 216 20.88 21.65 -13.44
CA ASP A 216 20.73 20.76 -12.29
C ASP A 216 20.11 21.54 -11.12
N ALA A 217 19.14 20.92 -10.46
CA ALA A 217 18.48 21.47 -9.28
C ALA A 217 19.21 21.05 -8.01
N PHE A 218 19.38 19.73 -7.83
CA PHE A 218 20.03 19.10 -6.68
C PHE A 218 20.32 17.62 -7.00
N VAL A 219 21.07 16.95 -6.12
CA VAL A 219 21.42 15.54 -6.26
C VAL A 219 20.74 14.75 -5.13
N ILE A 220 20.23 13.57 -5.48
CA ILE A 220 19.63 12.61 -4.55
C ILE A 220 20.23 11.22 -4.76
N HIS A 221 20.06 10.34 -3.79
CA HIS A 221 20.63 9.01 -3.75
C HIS A 221 19.54 7.93 -3.64
N GLU A 222 19.94 6.68 -3.86
CA GLU A 222 19.04 5.53 -3.75
C GLU A 222 18.37 5.42 -2.38
N GLY A 223 17.17 4.83 -2.37
CA GLY A 223 16.37 4.64 -1.15
C GLY A 223 15.51 5.83 -0.77
N LEU A 224 15.73 7.00 -1.37
CA LEU A 224 14.95 8.19 -1.04
C LEU A 224 13.50 8.06 -1.50
N LYS A 225 12.55 8.31 -0.58
CA LYS A 225 11.12 8.34 -0.87
C LYS A 225 10.71 9.70 -1.43
N VAL A 226 10.00 9.68 -2.55
CA VAL A 226 9.57 10.88 -3.29
C VAL A 226 8.09 10.78 -3.68
N LYS A 227 7.40 11.91 -3.71
CA LYS A 227 6.03 12.01 -4.25
C LYS A 227 6.12 12.26 -5.76
N LEU A 228 5.37 11.49 -6.55
CA LEU A 228 5.31 11.60 -8.01
C LEU A 228 4.13 12.50 -8.36
N GLU A 229 4.41 13.65 -8.97
CA GLU A 229 3.37 14.67 -9.25
C GLU A 229 2.88 14.63 -10.69
N ASP A 230 3.81 14.52 -11.64
CA ASP A 230 3.51 14.68 -13.06
C ASP A 230 4.47 13.82 -13.90
N LYS A 231 4.09 13.55 -15.15
CA LYS A 231 4.88 12.78 -16.10
C LYS A 231 4.84 13.43 -17.48
N VAL A 232 6.03 13.64 -18.05
CA VAL A 232 6.21 14.14 -19.42
C VAL A 232 7.20 13.21 -20.12
N ASP A 233 6.75 12.49 -21.13
CA ASP A 233 7.54 11.47 -21.85
C ASP A 233 8.20 10.47 -20.86
N ASN A 234 9.54 10.44 -20.83
CA ASN A 234 10.34 9.60 -19.94
C ASN A 234 10.72 10.30 -18.62
N TRP A 235 10.22 11.50 -18.37
CA TRP A 235 10.50 12.28 -17.17
C TRP A 235 9.35 12.26 -16.19
N VAL A 236 9.68 12.18 -14.91
CA VAL A 236 8.73 12.25 -13.80
C VAL A 236 9.11 13.42 -12.91
N LYS A 237 8.11 14.25 -12.62
CA LYS A 237 8.24 15.33 -11.65
C LYS A 237 8.10 14.75 -10.25
N ILE A 238 9.11 14.98 -9.43
CA ILE A 238 9.17 14.51 -8.06
C ILE A 238 9.13 15.68 -7.08
N ARG A 239 8.53 15.44 -5.92
CA ARG A 239 8.59 16.31 -4.75
C ARG A 239 9.20 15.57 -3.57
N LEU A 240 10.24 16.15 -2.99
CA LEU A 240 10.87 15.70 -1.76
C LEU A 240 10.04 16.12 -0.54
N HIS A 241 10.27 15.47 0.60
CA HIS A 241 9.56 15.79 1.84
C HIS A 241 9.90 17.19 2.39
N ASP A 242 11.09 17.73 2.09
CA ASP A 242 11.49 19.11 2.42
C ASP A 242 10.83 20.17 1.51
N GLY A 243 10.01 19.73 0.54
CA GLY A 243 9.28 20.59 -0.39
C GLY A 243 10.03 20.91 -1.68
N LYS A 244 11.28 20.47 -1.86
CA LYS A 244 12.00 20.64 -3.12
C LYS A 244 11.34 19.84 -4.24
N VAL A 245 11.36 20.40 -5.44
CA VAL A 245 10.72 19.83 -6.63
C VAL A 245 11.73 19.80 -7.78
N GLY A 246 11.66 18.77 -8.60
CA GLY A 246 12.39 18.70 -9.85
C GLY A 246 12.02 17.47 -10.68
N TRP A 247 12.75 17.24 -11.76
CA TRP A 247 12.48 16.21 -12.75
C TRP A 247 13.59 15.17 -12.78
N ILE A 248 13.20 13.90 -12.88
CA ILE A 248 14.10 12.76 -13.03
C ILE A 248 13.61 11.84 -14.13
N VAL A 249 14.50 11.03 -14.70
CA VAL A 249 14.13 9.97 -15.65
C VAL A 249 13.36 8.86 -14.92
N GLU A 250 12.25 8.38 -15.50
CA GLU A 250 11.32 7.41 -14.90
C GLU A 250 12.01 6.10 -14.49
N SER A 251 13.05 5.66 -15.22
CA SER A 251 13.81 4.44 -14.91
C SER A 251 14.53 4.50 -13.56
N ASN A 252 14.78 5.70 -13.02
CA ASN A 252 15.44 5.88 -11.74
C ASN A 252 14.49 5.72 -10.54
N VAL A 253 13.18 5.56 -10.75
CA VAL A 253 12.20 5.51 -9.66
C VAL A 253 11.31 4.27 -9.74
N GLY A 254 11.25 3.53 -8.63
CA GLY A 254 10.32 2.43 -8.43
C GLY A 254 9.04 2.92 -7.78
N LYS A 255 7.89 2.61 -8.38
CA LYS A 255 6.57 2.98 -7.82
C LYS A 255 6.21 2.03 -6.68
N ILE A 256 5.78 2.59 -5.56
CA ILE A 256 5.25 1.83 -4.41
C ILE A 256 3.88 1.30 -4.80
#